data_AF-A0A7C5NVV6-F1
#
_entry.id   AF-A0A7C5NVV6-F1
#
_cell.length_a   1.000
_cell.length_b   1.000
_cell.length_c   1.000
_cell.angle_alpha   90.00
_cell.angle_beta   90.00
_cell.angle_gamma   90.00
#
_symmetry.space_group_name_H-M   'P 1'
#
loop_
_entity.id
_entity.type
_entity.pdbx_description
1 polymer ?
#
loop_
_entity_poly.entity_id
_entity_poly.type
_entity_poly.pdbx_seq_one_letter_code
_entity_poly.pdbx_strand_id
1 'polypeptide(L)'
;IAIDNDAKELPKITGRVQETDEKDNVASTRVIAIMKPKGKINLSQNKLVISKLELYQEEEPLIPMVFFDENSSSIKKRYEKMLSVIARRLANTPDAFVELYGFYDAHTDTINPGSVAKARAEAVREKLIALGAPAEKVRFPTEEYDTAASLVGDPMKQAIKKDRIRMFAENRRVQIVGRVLPEKDFMVVIPCSEGSLPDDFSKLAAYVEAIKNLLENNDEIYIISEAYSRTKEGEDLAFERAATTAKWLRERLPNYLDERVLIHYRVDTSANPNEVRVFPSAEALVFRPVEANKVLENYEIAGEQENVIKLDVEAGMGVDSFILDVINSRGNIVRHLARGKDKVPEKIVWDWRDDAGHLLDFKKKYFIRLRLWDKVGGYLLAKSDTLSIEVEELSRKIEGLVIIIFMFSTDKPRSKFLESRMEYIAKQLIHRAQGGRYKLIATVEGHTDSIGPEYDNLRISKLRAEREYNRLRRYMRFLLGLKSDAELDKWMRDHKLTLRAKGFGESKPYVIRIWNPAKKTTEPVLIG
;
A
#
# COMPACT_ATOMS: atom_id res chain seq x y z
N ILE A 1 31.05 -16.71 -58.92
CA ILE A 1 30.36 -18.01 -58.80
C ILE A 1 29.47 -17.91 -57.57
N ALA A 2 28.16 -18.04 -57.74
CA ALA A 2 27.19 -18.03 -56.64
C ALA A 2 27.30 -19.36 -55.88
N ILE A 3 27.40 -19.30 -54.56
CA ILE A 3 27.44 -20.48 -53.69
C ILE A 3 26.06 -20.61 -53.05
N ASP A 4 25.39 -21.73 -53.35
CA ASP A 4 24.15 -22.20 -52.72
C ASP A 4 24.42 -22.54 -51.24
N ASN A 5 23.56 -22.05 -50.34
CA ASN A 5 23.72 -22.16 -48.90
C ASN A 5 23.07 -23.44 -48.33
N ASP A 6 22.48 -24.28 -49.20
CA ASP A 6 21.57 -25.35 -48.83
C ASP A 6 22.06 -26.74 -49.31
N ALA A 7 23.16 -26.76 -50.09
CA ALA A 7 23.82 -27.95 -50.65
C ALA A 7 22.92 -28.89 -51.45
N LYS A 8 21.85 -28.40 -52.08
CA LYS A 8 20.92 -29.25 -52.85
C LYS A 8 21.17 -29.27 -54.35
N GLU A 9 21.78 -28.24 -54.91
CA GLU A 9 22.15 -28.23 -56.33
C GLU A 9 23.63 -27.92 -56.52
N LEU A 10 24.41 -28.91 -56.96
CA LEU A 10 25.78 -28.68 -57.43
C LEU A 10 25.72 -28.02 -58.81
N PRO A 11 26.34 -26.83 -59.01
CA PRO A 11 26.38 -26.22 -60.33
C PRO A 11 27.19 -27.08 -61.29
N LYS A 12 26.66 -27.32 -62.50
CA LYS A 12 27.40 -28.00 -63.57
C LYS A 12 28.60 -27.15 -63.99
N ILE A 13 29.78 -27.57 -63.57
CA ILE A 13 31.06 -26.95 -63.96
C ILE A 13 31.29 -27.22 -65.44
N THR A 14 31.01 -26.23 -66.28
CA THR A 14 31.44 -26.23 -67.69
C THR A 14 32.25 -24.98 -67.96
N GLY A 15 33.56 -25.11 -67.80
CA GLY A 15 34.55 -24.09 -68.11
C GLY A 15 35.94 -24.63 -67.85
N ARG A 16 36.83 -24.56 -68.85
CA ARG A 16 38.27 -24.79 -68.65
C ARG A 16 38.89 -23.46 -68.27
N VAL A 17 39.29 -23.32 -67.01
CA VAL A 17 40.12 -22.20 -66.54
C VAL A 17 41.57 -22.55 -66.86
N GLN A 18 42.32 -21.61 -67.42
CA GLN A 18 43.74 -21.79 -67.71
C GLN A 18 44.53 -21.47 -66.43
N GLU A 19 44.90 -22.53 -65.70
CA GLU A 19 45.67 -22.47 -64.44
C GLU A 19 47.16 -22.27 -64.75
N THR A 20 47.78 -21.20 -64.27
CA THR A 20 49.20 -20.90 -64.55
C THR A 20 50.17 -21.40 -63.46
N ASP A 21 49.68 -21.69 -62.26
CA ASP A 21 50.43 -22.31 -61.17
C ASP A 21 49.51 -23.29 -60.43
N GLU A 22 49.86 -24.57 -60.34
CA GLU A 22 49.01 -25.57 -59.68
C GLU A 22 49.12 -25.49 -58.14
N LYS A 23 50.07 -24.71 -57.60
CA LYS A 23 50.39 -24.67 -56.17
C LYS A 23 49.71 -23.55 -55.38
N ASP A 24 49.08 -22.59 -56.04
CA ASP A 24 48.41 -21.44 -55.40
C ASP A 24 46.87 -21.59 -55.31
N ASN A 25 46.33 -22.73 -55.75
CA ASN A 25 44.89 -23.03 -55.78
C ASN A 25 44.29 -23.48 -54.44
N VAL A 26 45.07 -23.44 -53.35
CA VAL A 26 44.64 -23.91 -52.03
C VAL A 26 44.82 -22.81 -50.99
N ALA A 27 43.73 -22.11 -50.69
CA ALA A 27 43.64 -21.25 -49.52
C ALA A 27 43.17 -22.06 -48.31
N SER A 28 44.00 -22.14 -47.27
CA SER A 28 43.59 -22.72 -45.98
C SER A 28 43.28 -21.61 -44.99
N THR A 29 42.12 -21.70 -44.33
CA THR A 29 41.77 -20.82 -43.22
C THR A 29 41.52 -21.68 -41.99
N ARG A 30 41.95 -21.19 -40.82
CA ARG A 30 41.67 -21.84 -39.55
C ARG A 30 40.42 -21.21 -38.95
N VAL A 31 39.35 -21.99 -38.85
CA VAL A 31 38.16 -21.63 -38.09
C VAL A 31 38.26 -22.32 -36.73
N ILE A 32 38.26 -21.55 -35.65
CA ILE A 32 38.19 -22.08 -34.29
C ILE A 32 36.71 -22.19 -33.92
N ALA A 33 36.19 -23.41 -33.86
CA ALA A 33 34.86 -23.67 -33.34
C ALA A 33 34.89 -23.67 -31.81
N ILE A 34 34.43 -22.58 -31.21
CA ILE A 34 34.37 -22.43 -29.75
C ILE A 34 33.03 -22.98 -29.24
N MET A 35 33.08 -23.91 -28.29
CA MET A 35 31.87 -24.38 -27.62
C MET A 35 31.29 -23.29 -26.72
N LYS A 36 29.98 -23.04 -26.85
CA LYS A 36 29.26 -22.17 -25.92
C LYS A 36 29.34 -22.72 -24.49
N PRO A 37 29.38 -21.86 -23.48
CA PRO A 37 29.35 -22.30 -22.09
C PRO A 37 28.07 -23.10 -21.81
N LYS A 38 28.21 -24.16 -21.02
CA LYS A 38 27.10 -25.01 -20.58
C LYS A 38 27.02 -24.96 -19.07
N GLY A 39 25.82 -25.13 -18.53
CA GLY A 39 25.69 -25.30 -17.09
C GLY A 39 24.28 -25.63 -16.65
N LYS A 40 24.21 -26.18 -15.44
CA LYS A 40 22.98 -26.59 -14.75
C LYS A 40 23.00 -26.12 -13.32
N ILE A 41 21.80 -25.89 -12.78
CA ILE A 41 21.58 -25.46 -11.41
C ILE A 41 20.88 -26.63 -10.71
N ASN A 42 21.56 -27.25 -9.75
CA ASN A 42 21.01 -28.33 -8.95
C ASN A 42 20.71 -27.82 -7.55
N LEU A 43 19.50 -28.10 -7.06
CA LEU A 43 19.03 -27.68 -5.74
C LEU A 43 19.04 -28.87 -4.79
N SER A 44 19.45 -28.68 -3.54
CA SER A 44 19.26 -29.71 -2.50
C SER A 44 17.78 -29.88 -2.16
N GLN A 45 17.02 -28.78 -2.21
CA GLN A 45 15.58 -28.76 -2.00
C GLN A 45 14.91 -27.82 -3.00
N ASN A 46 13.88 -28.32 -3.68
CA ASN A 46 13.00 -27.52 -4.54
C ASN A 46 11.75 -27.00 -3.80
N LYS A 47 11.54 -27.46 -2.57
CA LYS A 47 10.38 -27.16 -1.76
C LYS A 47 10.77 -26.93 -0.30
N LEU A 48 10.39 -25.78 0.25
CA LEU A 48 10.43 -25.52 1.68
C LEU A 48 9.07 -25.87 2.27
N VAL A 49 9.04 -26.72 3.29
CA VAL A 49 7.82 -27.08 4.00
C VAL A 49 7.78 -26.33 5.32
N ILE A 50 6.71 -25.59 5.54
CA ILE A 50 6.42 -24.91 6.81
C ILE A 50 5.29 -25.71 7.47
N SER A 51 5.62 -26.44 8.55
CA SER A 51 4.67 -27.30 9.25
C SER A 51 3.57 -26.48 9.93
N LYS A 52 3.96 -25.37 10.59
CA LYS A 52 3.05 -24.45 11.27
C LYS A 52 3.40 -23.01 10.95
N LEU A 53 2.41 -22.13 10.81
CA LEU A 53 2.63 -20.71 10.54
C LEU A 53 1.58 -19.81 11.18
N GLU A 54 2.02 -18.74 11.86
CA GLU A 54 1.20 -17.55 12.11
C GLU A 54 1.49 -16.46 11.07
N LEU A 55 0.46 -15.97 10.40
CA LEU A 55 0.57 -14.92 9.39
C LEU A 55 -0.06 -13.62 9.90
N TYR A 56 0.74 -12.57 10.01
CA TYR A 56 0.32 -11.21 10.27
C TYR A 56 0.28 -10.42 8.95
N GLN A 57 -0.80 -9.67 8.74
CA GLN A 57 -0.96 -8.78 7.61
C GLN A 57 -1.64 -7.50 8.12
N GLU A 58 -0.83 -6.54 8.54
CA GLU A 58 -1.29 -5.31 9.21
C GLU A 58 -0.96 -4.08 8.38
N GLU A 59 -1.98 -3.27 8.12
CA GLU A 59 -1.82 -1.99 7.44
C GLU A 59 -1.19 -0.96 8.36
N GLU A 60 -0.33 -0.12 7.79
CA GLU A 60 0.28 0.98 8.50
C GLU A 60 -0.49 2.26 8.18
N PRO A 61 -1.09 2.93 9.18
CA PRO A 61 -1.77 4.19 8.95
C PRO A 61 -0.74 5.27 8.61
N LEU A 62 -1.12 6.18 7.72
CA LEU A 62 -0.39 7.43 7.53
C LEU A 62 -1.05 8.51 8.38
N ILE A 63 -0.26 9.13 9.27
CA ILE A 63 -0.68 10.28 10.06
C ILE A 63 -0.09 11.51 9.36
N PRO A 64 -0.85 12.30 8.59
CA PRO A 64 -0.31 13.31 7.67
C PRO A 64 0.12 14.59 8.42
N MET A 65 1.06 14.42 9.34
CA MET A 65 1.62 15.42 10.22
C MET A 65 3.11 15.18 10.43
N VAL A 66 3.88 16.25 10.44
CA VAL A 66 5.28 16.26 10.85
C VAL A 66 5.38 17.10 12.12
N PHE A 67 5.89 16.54 13.22
CA PHE A 67 6.06 17.25 14.49
C PHE A 67 7.52 17.66 14.71
N PHE A 68 7.70 18.79 15.40
CA PHE A 68 8.98 19.47 15.52
C PHE A 68 9.37 19.75 16.97
N ASP A 69 10.68 19.85 17.19
CA ASP A 69 11.24 20.37 18.43
C ASP A 69 11.03 21.89 18.52
N GLU A 70 11.20 22.42 19.72
CA GLU A 70 11.04 23.85 20.02
C GLU A 70 11.97 24.70 19.15
N ASN A 71 11.42 25.79 18.59
CA ASN A 71 12.11 26.75 17.72
C ASN A 71 12.84 26.10 16.52
N SER A 72 12.45 24.90 16.10
CA SER A 72 13.13 24.11 15.06
C SER A 72 12.22 23.79 13.87
N SER A 73 12.83 23.75 12.67
CA SER A 73 12.24 23.22 11.43
C SER A 73 12.90 21.93 10.96
N SER A 74 13.74 21.29 11.80
CA SER A 74 14.43 20.06 11.44
C SER A 74 13.48 18.85 11.42
N ILE A 75 13.49 18.10 10.32
CA ILE A 75 12.63 16.92 10.13
C ILE A 75 13.36 15.68 10.63
N LYS A 76 12.76 14.99 11.61
CA LYS A 76 13.27 13.72 12.14
C LYS A 76 13.14 12.58 11.12
N LYS A 77 14.12 11.68 11.09
CA LYS A 77 14.19 10.52 10.17
C LYS A 77 12.92 9.65 10.15
N ARG A 78 12.21 9.56 11.27
CA ARG A 78 10.95 8.78 11.38
C ARG A 78 9.88 9.20 10.36
N TYR A 79 9.91 10.43 9.86
CA TYR A 79 8.93 10.93 8.89
C TYR A 79 9.28 10.60 7.44
N GLU A 80 10.49 10.14 7.14
CA GLU A 80 10.94 9.92 5.76
C GLU A 80 10.06 8.90 5.01
N LYS A 81 9.64 7.82 5.70
CA LYS A 81 8.79 6.80 5.11
C LYS A 81 7.43 7.37 4.69
N MET A 82 6.73 8.06 5.58
CA MET A 82 5.46 8.71 5.28
C MET A 82 5.61 9.72 4.13
N LEU A 83 6.60 10.61 4.21
CA LEU A 83 6.82 11.64 3.19
C LEU A 83 7.16 11.02 1.82
N SER A 84 7.92 9.91 1.79
CA SER A 84 8.24 9.20 0.55
C SER A 84 6.99 8.57 -0.10
N VAL A 85 6.07 8.04 0.73
CA VAL A 85 4.79 7.51 0.24
C VAL A 85 3.96 8.63 -0.36
N ILE A 86 3.83 9.76 0.33
CA ILE A 86 3.08 10.93 -0.14
C ILE A 86 3.69 11.47 -1.44
N ALA A 87 5.01 11.64 -1.51
CA ALA A 87 5.71 12.15 -2.69
C ALA A 87 5.47 11.28 -3.94
N ARG A 88 5.61 9.96 -3.80
CA ARG A 88 5.33 8.99 -4.87
C ARG A 88 3.87 9.04 -5.33
N ARG A 89 2.93 9.12 -4.39
CA ARG A 89 1.49 9.21 -4.69
C ARG A 89 1.16 10.48 -5.47
N LEU A 90 1.77 11.59 -5.07
CA LEU A 90 1.58 12.89 -5.72
C LEU A 90 2.13 12.92 -7.16
N ALA A 91 3.25 12.23 -7.40
CA ALA A 91 3.81 12.09 -8.74
C ALA A 91 2.86 11.36 -9.70
N ASN A 92 2.11 10.37 -9.21
CA ASN A 92 1.16 9.56 -9.99
C ASN A 92 -0.27 10.11 -10.02
N THR A 93 -0.51 11.29 -9.45
CA THR A 93 -1.86 11.90 -9.36
C THR A 93 -1.83 13.29 -10.00
N PRO A 94 -1.88 13.40 -11.35
CA PRO A 94 -1.80 14.65 -12.11
C PRO A 94 -2.75 15.74 -11.60
N ASP A 95 -3.99 15.39 -11.27
CA ASP A 95 -5.07 16.32 -10.98
C ASP A 95 -5.23 16.66 -9.49
N ALA A 96 -4.18 16.47 -8.70
CA ALA A 96 -4.19 16.76 -7.26
C ALA A 96 -2.90 17.43 -6.79
N PHE A 97 -2.99 18.12 -5.66
CA PHE A 97 -1.88 18.78 -4.99
C PHE A 97 -1.98 18.58 -3.47
N VAL A 98 -0.92 18.91 -2.74
CA VAL A 98 -0.94 18.97 -1.27
C VAL A 98 -0.73 20.40 -0.79
N GLU A 99 -1.46 20.78 0.25
CA GLU A 99 -1.27 22.02 1.00
C GLU A 99 -0.55 21.74 2.32
N LEU A 100 0.43 22.57 2.63
CA LEU A 100 1.24 22.47 3.86
C LEU A 100 0.89 23.60 4.82
N TYR A 101 0.19 23.24 5.90
CA TYR A 101 -0.16 24.17 6.97
C TYR A 101 0.88 24.05 8.09
N GLY A 102 1.76 25.04 8.22
CA GLY A 102 2.72 25.14 9.31
C GLY A 102 2.12 25.78 10.56
N PHE A 103 2.44 25.22 11.73
CA PHE A 103 1.98 25.72 13.02
C PHE A 103 3.16 25.88 13.99
N TYR A 104 2.97 26.76 14.96
CA TYR A 104 3.86 26.93 16.10
C TYR A 104 3.09 26.81 17.41
N ASP A 105 3.83 26.59 18.50
CA ASP A 105 3.26 26.63 19.83
C ASP A 105 3.62 27.94 20.52
N ALA A 106 2.61 28.74 20.88
CA ALA A 106 2.82 30.11 21.38
C ALA A 106 3.58 30.21 22.71
N HIS A 107 3.73 29.11 23.44
CA HIS A 107 4.42 29.10 24.74
C HIS A 107 5.86 28.62 24.64
N THR A 108 6.16 27.75 23.67
CA THR A 108 7.47 27.11 23.53
C THR A 108 8.27 27.62 22.32
N ASP A 109 7.61 28.10 21.27
CA ASP A 109 8.25 28.75 20.12
C ASP A 109 8.33 30.28 20.33
N THR A 110 9.21 30.72 21.23
CA THR A 110 9.34 32.13 21.62
C THR A 110 10.18 32.97 20.66
N ILE A 111 10.92 32.34 19.74
CA ILE A 111 11.81 33.02 18.79
C ILE A 111 11.11 33.14 17.44
N ASN A 112 10.69 34.36 17.07
CA ASN A 112 10.02 34.67 15.79
C ASN A 112 8.92 33.65 15.41
N PRO A 113 7.86 33.51 16.22
CA PRO A 113 6.88 32.42 16.13
C PRO A 113 6.25 32.22 14.73
N GLY A 114 5.83 33.31 14.09
CA GLY A 114 5.28 33.23 12.72
C GLY A 114 6.29 32.75 11.68
N SER A 115 7.58 33.08 11.87
CA SER A 115 8.66 32.65 10.99
C SER A 115 8.97 31.16 11.13
N VAL A 116 8.87 30.59 12.35
CA VAL A 116 9.16 29.15 12.53
C VAL A 116 8.07 28.27 11.93
N ALA A 117 6.80 28.67 11.99
CA ALA A 117 5.70 27.95 11.34
C ALA A 117 5.92 27.87 9.82
N LYS A 118 6.29 28.99 9.19
CA LYS A 118 6.63 29.05 7.76
C LYS A 118 7.87 28.20 7.43
N ALA A 119 8.95 28.33 8.21
CA ALA A 119 10.17 27.55 8.01
C ALA A 119 9.94 26.03 8.11
N ARG A 120 9.03 25.59 9.00
CA ARG A 120 8.62 24.18 9.10
C ARG A 120 7.90 23.72 7.83
N ALA A 121 6.95 24.49 7.34
CA ALA A 121 6.21 24.16 6.12
C ALA A 121 7.16 24.11 4.90
N GLU A 122 8.10 25.05 4.80
CA GLU A 122 9.16 25.06 3.78
C GLU A 122 10.06 23.82 3.89
N ALA A 123 10.50 23.45 5.09
CA ALA A 123 11.32 22.24 5.28
C ALA A 123 10.59 20.97 4.79
N VAL A 124 9.28 20.85 5.07
CA VAL A 124 8.47 19.71 4.59
C VAL A 124 8.32 19.75 3.08
N ARG A 125 8.13 20.93 2.49
CA ARG A 125 8.06 21.12 1.04
C ARG A 125 9.33 20.63 0.36
N GLU A 126 10.49 21.13 0.80
CA GLU A 126 11.77 20.77 0.20
C GLU A 126 12.06 19.28 0.38
N LYS A 127 11.69 18.69 1.52
CA LYS A 127 11.83 17.24 1.72
C LYS A 127 10.93 16.41 0.80
N LEU A 128 9.69 16.83 0.55
CA LEU A 128 8.80 16.15 -0.41
C LEU A 128 9.36 16.23 -1.83
N ILE A 129 9.84 17.40 -2.25
CA ILE A 129 10.45 17.60 -3.57
C ILE A 129 11.71 16.74 -3.73
N ALA A 130 12.58 16.73 -2.73
CA ALA A 130 13.78 15.88 -2.72
C ALA A 130 13.45 14.37 -2.78
N LEU A 131 12.26 13.97 -2.33
CA LEU A 131 11.75 12.59 -2.42
C LEU A 131 11.01 12.29 -3.74
N GLY A 132 10.97 13.24 -4.68
CA GLY A 132 10.40 13.07 -6.02
C GLY A 132 9.00 13.65 -6.22
N ALA A 133 8.48 14.43 -5.28
CA ALA A 133 7.22 15.15 -5.48
C ALA A 133 7.39 16.29 -6.51
N PRO A 134 6.45 16.48 -7.46
CA PRO A 134 6.48 17.63 -8.36
C PRO A 134 6.32 18.95 -7.59
N ALA A 135 7.23 19.91 -7.80
CA ALA A 135 7.35 21.12 -6.99
C ALA A 135 6.12 22.04 -7.06
N GLU A 136 5.42 22.05 -8.19
CA GLU A 136 4.19 22.80 -8.45
C GLU A 136 2.95 22.23 -7.75
N LYS A 137 3.05 21.00 -7.26
CA LYS A 137 1.98 20.29 -6.53
C LYS A 137 2.17 20.31 -5.01
N VAL A 138 3.27 20.87 -4.51
CA VAL A 138 3.49 21.06 -3.08
C VAL A 138 3.36 22.54 -2.76
N ARG A 139 2.16 22.91 -2.30
CA ARG A 139 1.72 24.30 -2.16
C ARG A 139 1.55 24.70 -0.70
N PHE A 140 1.55 26.00 -0.45
CA PHE A 140 1.11 26.59 0.81
C PHE A 140 -0.36 27.01 0.67
N PRO A 141 -1.13 27.03 1.78
CA PRO A 141 -2.51 27.52 1.74
C PRO A 141 -2.55 28.98 1.25
N THR A 142 -3.56 29.29 0.45
CA THR A 142 -3.82 30.65 -0.05
C THR A 142 -4.65 31.48 0.93
N GLU A 143 -5.50 30.82 1.72
CA GLU A 143 -6.30 31.44 2.76
C GLU A 143 -5.47 31.66 4.03
N GLU A 144 -5.68 32.79 4.69
CA GLU A 144 -5.13 33.05 6.00
C GLU A 144 -5.69 32.04 7.02
N TYR A 145 -4.82 31.56 7.90
CA TYR A 145 -5.20 30.65 8.97
C TYR A 145 -4.41 30.98 10.24
N ASP A 146 -4.98 30.62 11.39
CA ASP A 146 -4.31 30.80 12.68
C ASP A 146 -3.15 29.79 12.82
N THR A 147 -1.92 30.30 12.68
CA THR A 147 -0.69 29.52 12.82
C THR A 147 -0.38 29.12 14.27
N ALA A 148 -1.05 29.73 15.25
CA ALA A 148 -0.99 29.36 16.67
C ALA A 148 -2.12 28.40 17.06
N ALA A 149 -2.99 27.99 16.12
CA ALA A 149 -4.13 27.14 16.41
C ALA A 149 -3.69 25.81 17.04
N SER A 150 -4.18 25.57 18.24
CA SER A 150 -3.90 24.35 18.98
C SER A 150 -4.60 23.14 18.36
N LEU A 151 -3.88 22.03 18.22
CA LEU A 151 -4.44 20.74 17.80
C LEU A 151 -5.19 20.05 18.94
N VAL A 152 -4.70 20.24 20.17
CA VAL A 152 -5.01 19.38 21.32
C VAL A 152 -5.73 20.11 22.44
N GLY A 153 -6.34 21.27 22.14
CA GLY A 153 -6.94 22.15 23.13
C GLY A 153 -5.89 22.99 23.87
N ASP A 154 -6.28 23.70 24.93
CA ASP A 154 -5.40 24.64 25.63
C ASP A 154 -4.41 23.91 26.57
N PRO A 155 -3.10 23.87 26.27
CA PRO A 155 -2.12 23.21 27.14
C PRO A 155 -2.04 23.84 28.53
N MET A 156 -2.36 25.12 28.69
CA MET A 156 -2.29 25.82 29.97
C MET A 156 -3.38 25.35 30.95
N LYS A 157 -4.49 24.81 30.43
CA LYS A 157 -5.55 24.19 31.24
C LYS A 157 -5.24 22.74 31.66
N GLN A 158 -4.19 22.13 31.10
CA GLN A 158 -3.82 20.76 31.43
C GLN A 158 -3.12 20.71 32.79
N ALA A 159 -3.75 20.06 33.77
CA ALA A 159 -3.22 19.90 35.12
C ALA A 159 -2.02 18.93 35.16
N ILE A 160 -1.99 17.94 34.27
CA ILE A 160 -0.95 16.91 34.24
C ILE A 160 0.29 17.45 33.50
N LYS A 161 1.41 17.63 34.21
CA LYS A 161 2.65 18.21 33.64
C LYS A 161 3.19 17.42 32.44
N LYS A 162 3.20 16.08 32.49
CA LYS A 162 3.68 15.22 31.37
C LYS A 162 2.85 15.47 30.11
N ASP A 163 1.53 15.61 30.27
CA ASP A 163 0.57 15.79 29.19
C ASP A 163 0.68 17.19 28.60
N ARG A 164 0.88 18.20 29.45
CA ARG A 164 1.14 19.57 29.00
C ARG A 164 2.34 19.66 28.05
N ILE A 165 3.45 19.00 28.38
CA ILE A 165 4.65 18.96 27.53
C ILE A 165 4.35 18.30 26.19
N ARG A 166 3.60 17.19 26.20
CA ARG A 166 3.15 16.51 24.98
C ARG A 166 2.23 17.38 24.15
N MET A 167 1.32 18.10 24.78
CA MET A 167 0.39 19.00 24.09
C MET A 167 1.13 20.14 23.37
N PHE A 168 2.14 20.74 24.00
CA PHE A 168 3.01 21.71 23.32
C PHE A 168 3.70 21.09 22.10
N ALA A 169 4.18 19.84 22.21
CA ALA A 169 4.80 19.14 21.09
C ALA A 169 3.84 18.85 19.94
N GLU A 170 2.59 18.50 20.23
CA GLU A 170 1.54 18.30 19.22
C GLU A 170 1.20 19.59 18.46
N ASN A 171 1.36 20.76 19.09
CA ASN A 171 1.10 22.04 18.44
C ASN A 171 2.20 22.44 17.44
N ARG A 172 3.44 22.04 17.67
CA ARG A 172 4.59 22.29 16.79
C ARG A 172 4.60 21.33 15.62
N ARG A 173 3.81 21.63 14.60
CA ARG A 173 3.52 20.69 13.51
C ARG A 173 3.46 21.33 12.13
N VAL A 174 3.57 20.50 11.10
CA VAL A 174 3.04 20.77 9.77
C VAL A 174 1.93 19.76 9.49
N GLN A 175 0.76 20.22 9.09
CA GLN A 175 -0.31 19.36 8.58
C GLN A 175 -0.27 19.33 7.05
N ILE A 176 -0.41 18.13 6.49
CA ILE A 176 -0.42 17.91 5.04
C ILE A 176 -1.86 17.58 4.63
N VAL A 177 -2.41 18.34 3.68
CA VAL A 177 -3.80 18.16 3.22
C VAL A 177 -3.82 17.93 1.72
N GLY A 178 -4.43 16.83 1.27
CA GLY A 178 -4.62 16.55 -0.15
C GLY A 178 -5.82 17.31 -0.73
N ARG A 179 -5.64 17.92 -1.90
CA ARG A 179 -6.65 18.69 -2.63
C ARG A 179 -6.72 18.25 -4.08
N VAL A 180 -7.93 18.30 -4.66
CA VAL A 180 -8.13 18.19 -6.10
C VAL A 180 -7.85 19.56 -6.72
N LEU A 181 -7.28 19.60 -7.93
CA LEU A 181 -7.08 20.86 -8.64
C LEU A 181 -8.42 21.60 -8.85
N PRO A 182 -8.49 22.94 -8.68
CA PRO A 182 -9.75 23.68 -8.74
C PRO A 182 -10.56 23.45 -10.02
N GLU A 183 -9.90 23.28 -11.17
CA GLU A 183 -10.53 23.01 -12.46
C GLU A 183 -11.12 21.59 -12.60
N LYS A 184 -10.78 20.69 -11.67
CA LYS A 184 -11.31 19.32 -11.56
C LYS A 184 -12.20 19.12 -10.34
N ASP A 185 -12.24 20.08 -9.42
CA ASP A 185 -13.03 20.01 -8.20
C ASP A 185 -14.47 20.45 -8.48
N PHE A 186 -15.41 19.52 -8.37
CA PHE A 186 -16.82 19.75 -8.65
C PHE A 186 -17.69 19.22 -7.52
N MET A 187 -18.89 19.77 -7.37
CA MET A 187 -19.89 19.26 -6.44
C MET A 187 -21.25 19.16 -7.14
N VAL A 188 -21.70 17.94 -7.38
CA VAL A 188 -23.05 17.66 -7.90
C VAL A 188 -23.98 17.45 -6.71
N VAL A 189 -25.06 18.23 -6.64
CA VAL A 189 -26.11 18.10 -5.62
C VAL A 189 -27.35 17.46 -6.23
N ILE A 190 -27.76 16.34 -5.65
CA ILE A 190 -28.94 15.56 -6.04
C ILE A 190 -30.01 15.78 -4.98
N PRO A 191 -31.12 16.45 -5.28
CA PRO A 191 -32.20 16.65 -4.31
C PRO A 191 -32.90 15.32 -3.99
N CYS A 192 -33.45 15.21 -2.78
CA CYS A 192 -34.28 14.08 -2.36
C CYS A 192 -35.55 14.61 -1.69
N SER A 193 -36.71 14.05 -2.03
CA SER A 193 -37.94 14.28 -1.25
C SER A 193 -37.79 13.73 0.16
N GLU A 194 -38.50 14.30 1.13
CA GLU A 194 -38.48 13.83 2.51
C GLU A 194 -38.81 12.33 2.60
N GLY A 195 -38.06 11.58 3.41
CA GLY A 195 -38.22 10.13 3.56
C GLY A 195 -37.91 9.27 2.32
N SER A 196 -37.54 9.88 1.19
CA SER A 196 -37.41 9.17 -0.09
C SER A 196 -35.94 8.97 -0.51
N LEU A 197 -35.70 7.97 -1.34
CA LEU A 197 -34.42 7.76 -2.03
C LEU A 197 -34.29 8.72 -3.24
N PRO A 198 -33.06 9.02 -3.71
CA PRO A 198 -32.87 9.81 -4.92
C PRO A 198 -33.40 9.08 -6.17
N ASP A 199 -34.11 9.81 -7.02
CA ASP A 199 -34.74 9.31 -8.24
C ASP A 199 -34.35 10.11 -9.51
N ASP A 200 -34.01 11.39 -9.39
CA ASP A 200 -33.47 12.21 -10.50
C ASP A 200 -31.94 12.31 -10.48
N PHE A 201 -31.29 11.60 -11.39
CA PHE A 201 -29.84 11.60 -11.58
C PHE A 201 -29.39 12.42 -12.80
N SER A 202 -30.26 13.22 -13.41
CA SER A 202 -29.96 13.94 -14.66
C SER A 202 -28.73 14.85 -14.55
N LYS A 203 -28.55 15.50 -13.39
CA LYS A 203 -27.36 16.32 -13.11
C LYS A 203 -26.08 15.48 -13.00
N LEU A 204 -26.15 14.32 -12.34
CA LEU A 204 -24.99 13.44 -12.19
C LEU A 204 -24.62 12.77 -13.50
N ALA A 205 -25.60 12.46 -14.35
CA ALA A 205 -25.38 11.89 -15.68
C ALA A 205 -24.46 12.76 -16.55
N ALA A 206 -24.58 14.09 -16.45
CA ALA A 206 -23.72 15.03 -17.17
C ALA A 206 -22.23 14.97 -16.74
N TYR A 207 -21.93 14.39 -15.56
CA TYR A 207 -20.58 14.30 -15.01
C TYR A 207 -19.95 12.92 -15.18
N VAL A 208 -20.66 11.90 -15.67
CA VAL A 208 -20.16 10.51 -15.74
C VAL A 208 -18.84 10.42 -16.51
N GLU A 209 -18.74 11.06 -17.68
CA GLU A 209 -17.51 11.02 -18.48
C GLU A 209 -16.37 11.81 -17.83
N ALA A 210 -16.68 12.95 -17.20
CA ALA A 210 -15.68 13.72 -16.45
C ALA A 210 -15.12 12.94 -15.25
N ILE A 211 -16.02 12.25 -14.51
CA ILE A 211 -15.67 11.38 -13.39
C ILE A 211 -14.78 10.23 -13.86
N LYS A 212 -15.18 9.54 -14.94
CA LYS A 212 -14.40 8.43 -15.50
C LYS A 212 -12.97 8.89 -15.84
N ASN A 213 -12.83 9.96 -16.61
CA ASN A 213 -11.52 10.49 -17.00
C ASN A 213 -10.69 10.94 -15.79
N LEU A 214 -11.32 11.56 -14.78
CA LEU A 214 -10.64 11.95 -13.55
C LEU A 214 -10.09 10.72 -12.80
N LEU A 215 -10.88 9.65 -12.68
CA LEU A 215 -10.47 8.44 -11.98
C LEU A 215 -9.41 7.63 -12.74
N GLU A 216 -9.48 7.57 -14.06
CA GLU A 216 -8.51 6.84 -14.90
C GLU A 216 -7.13 7.49 -14.92
N ASN A 217 -7.08 8.82 -14.83
CA ASN A 217 -5.82 9.56 -14.85
C ASN A 217 -5.15 9.67 -13.47
N ASN A 218 -5.83 9.26 -12.39
CA ASN A 218 -5.37 9.53 -11.02
C ASN A 218 -5.52 8.31 -10.12
N ASP A 219 -4.41 7.87 -9.52
CA ASP A 219 -4.42 6.72 -8.60
C ASP A 219 -5.07 7.04 -7.24
N GLU A 220 -5.09 8.31 -6.83
CA GLU A 220 -5.42 8.72 -5.45
C GLU A 220 -6.63 9.66 -5.34
N ILE A 221 -7.41 9.83 -6.43
CA ILE A 221 -8.66 10.59 -6.40
C ILE A 221 -9.86 9.65 -6.29
N TYR A 222 -10.73 9.84 -5.30
CA TYR A 222 -11.94 9.04 -5.14
C TYR A 222 -13.17 9.91 -5.30
N ILE A 223 -14.27 9.36 -5.80
CA ILE A 223 -15.57 10.04 -5.78
C ILE A 223 -16.28 9.69 -4.48
N ILE A 224 -16.72 10.69 -3.73
CA ILE A 224 -17.51 10.51 -2.52
C ILE A 224 -18.97 10.85 -2.83
N SER A 225 -19.87 9.89 -2.56
CA SER A 225 -21.31 10.09 -2.48
C SER A 225 -21.66 10.30 -1.00
N GLU A 226 -21.96 11.53 -0.61
CA GLU A 226 -22.20 11.93 0.78
C GLU A 226 -23.65 12.35 1.00
N ALA A 227 -24.26 11.83 2.06
CA ALA A 227 -25.58 12.24 2.53
C ALA A 227 -25.59 12.50 4.04
N TYR A 228 -26.59 13.25 4.50
CA TYR A 228 -26.65 13.70 5.89
C TYR A 228 -27.96 13.29 6.55
N SER A 229 -27.90 13.09 7.86
CA SER A 229 -29.08 13.07 8.72
C SER A 229 -28.96 14.14 9.79
N ARG A 230 -30.09 14.68 10.27
CA ARG A 230 -30.08 15.60 11.42
C ARG A 230 -30.09 14.88 12.76
N THR A 231 -30.48 13.61 12.76
CA THR A 231 -30.57 12.76 13.95
C THR A 231 -29.94 11.40 13.71
N LYS A 232 -29.73 10.66 14.79
CA LYS A 232 -29.16 9.31 14.74
C LYS A 232 -30.10 8.31 14.08
N GLU A 233 -31.41 8.48 14.26
CA GLU A 233 -32.45 7.63 13.68
C GLU A 233 -32.51 7.77 12.16
N GLY A 234 -32.17 8.95 11.64
CA GLY A 234 -32.11 9.21 10.20
C GLY A 234 -30.85 8.68 9.49
N GLU A 235 -29.88 8.11 10.21
CA GLU A 235 -28.63 7.63 9.61
C GLU A 235 -28.83 6.54 8.56
N ASP A 236 -29.80 5.64 8.77
CA ASP A 236 -30.07 4.54 7.84
C ASP A 236 -30.55 5.10 6.49
N LEU A 237 -31.48 6.06 6.50
CA LEU A 237 -31.93 6.75 5.28
C LEU A 237 -30.79 7.54 4.61
N ALA A 238 -29.97 8.26 5.38
CA ALA A 238 -28.82 8.98 4.83
C ALA A 238 -27.85 8.01 4.14
N PHE A 239 -27.51 6.90 4.80
CA PHE A 239 -26.68 5.86 4.21
C PHE A 239 -27.31 5.30 2.92
N GLU A 240 -28.61 4.98 2.92
CA GLU A 240 -29.31 4.44 1.74
C GLU A 240 -29.33 5.42 0.56
N ARG A 241 -29.50 6.73 0.82
CA ARG A 241 -29.41 7.78 -0.21
C ARG A 241 -28.03 7.84 -0.85
N ALA A 242 -26.98 7.88 -0.03
CA ALA A 242 -25.59 7.86 -0.50
C ALA A 242 -25.27 6.58 -1.27
N ALA A 243 -25.72 5.42 -0.76
CA ALA A 243 -25.49 4.11 -1.36
C ALA A 243 -26.23 3.93 -2.69
N THR A 244 -27.47 4.40 -2.79
CA THR A 244 -28.27 4.39 -4.04
C THR A 244 -27.59 5.21 -5.12
N THR A 245 -27.13 6.42 -4.76
CA THR A 245 -26.39 7.30 -5.67
C THR A 245 -25.06 6.69 -6.12
N ALA A 246 -24.29 6.14 -5.17
CA ALA A 246 -23.02 5.47 -5.49
C ALA A 246 -23.24 4.27 -6.41
N LYS A 247 -24.26 3.44 -6.15
CA LYS A 247 -24.63 2.30 -6.99
C LYS A 247 -24.99 2.75 -8.41
N TRP A 248 -25.85 3.76 -8.54
CA TRP A 248 -26.25 4.30 -9.84
C TRP A 248 -25.05 4.77 -10.67
N LEU A 249 -24.06 5.41 -10.02
CA LEU A 249 -22.84 5.87 -10.68
C LEU A 249 -21.93 4.71 -11.08
N ARG A 250 -21.70 3.74 -10.19
CA ARG A 250 -20.88 2.54 -10.46
C ARG A 250 -21.39 1.75 -11.67
N GLU A 251 -22.71 1.57 -11.79
CA GLU A 251 -23.34 0.89 -12.95
C GLU A 251 -23.08 1.57 -14.31
N ARG A 252 -22.57 2.81 -14.31
CA ARG A 252 -22.25 3.60 -15.52
C ARG A 252 -20.76 3.85 -15.69
N LEU A 253 -19.93 3.40 -14.75
CA LEU A 253 -18.49 3.43 -14.85
C LEU A 253 -17.97 2.03 -15.22
N PRO A 254 -16.78 1.93 -15.82
CA PRO A 254 -16.10 0.65 -15.96
C PRO A 254 -15.91 -0.05 -14.60
N ASN A 255 -16.18 -1.35 -14.52
CA ASN A 255 -16.18 -2.11 -13.26
C ASN A 255 -14.86 -2.01 -12.45
N TYR A 256 -13.71 -1.77 -13.10
CA TYR A 256 -12.43 -1.59 -12.39
C TYR A 256 -12.35 -0.27 -11.59
N LEU A 257 -13.30 0.65 -11.79
CA LEU A 257 -13.45 1.89 -11.04
C LEU A 257 -14.49 1.80 -9.92
N ASP A 258 -15.19 0.68 -9.75
CA ASP A 258 -16.28 0.56 -8.77
C ASP A 258 -15.84 0.88 -7.34
N GLU A 259 -14.63 0.44 -6.98
CA GLU A 259 -14.02 0.68 -5.65
C GLU A 259 -13.52 2.12 -5.47
N ARG A 260 -13.57 2.94 -6.52
CA ARG A 260 -13.16 4.35 -6.52
C ARG A 260 -14.32 5.32 -6.30
N VAL A 261 -15.56 4.82 -6.33
CA VAL A 261 -16.76 5.54 -5.88
C VAL A 261 -17.06 5.06 -4.47
N LEU A 262 -17.17 5.96 -3.50
CA LEU A 262 -17.27 5.65 -2.09
C LEU A 262 -18.58 6.17 -1.50
N ILE A 263 -19.12 5.43 -0.53
CA ILE A 263 -20.32 5.81 0.22
C ILE A 263 -19.88 6.57 1.47
N HIS A 264 -20.48 7.72 1.74
CA HIS A 264 -20.26 8.48 2.97
C HIS A 264 -21.59 8.97 3.53
N TYR A 265 -21.68 9.00 4.84
CA TYR A 265 -22.82 9.57 5.54
C TYR A 265 -22.42 10.02 6.94
N ARG A 266 -23.10 11.06 7.43
CA ARG A 266 -22.89 11.58 8.78
C ARG A 266 -24.15 12.22 9.37
N VAL A 267 -24.20 12.25 10.70
CA VAL A 267 -25.14 13.10 11.43
C VAL A 267 -24.59 14.52 11.49
N ASP A 268 -25.37 15.47 10.99
CA ASP A 268 -25.07 16.90 11.04
C ASP A 268 -26.38 17.69 11.16
N THR A 269 -26.57 18.34 12.29
CA THR A 269 -27.78 19.12 12.60
C THR A 269 -27.93 20.36 11.73
N SER A 270 -26.84 20.85 11.13
CA SER A 270 -26.82 22.03 10.26
C SER A 270 -26.96 21.71 8.78
N ALA A 271 -26.72 20.46 8.38
CA ALA A 271 -26.79 20.04 6.99
C ALA A 271 -28.23 19.91 6.49
N ASN A 272 -28.39 20.01 5.17
CA ASN A 272 -29.63 19.62 4.49
C ASN A 272 -29.69 18.09 4.39
N PRO A 273 -30.63 17.41 5.08
CA PRO A 273 -30.72 15.96 5.00
C PRO A 273 -31.30 15.49 3.67
N ASN A 274 -31.96 16.36 2.92
CA ASN A 274 -32.74 16.07 1.71
C ASN A 274 -31.93 16.26 0.42
N GLU A 275 -30.64 15.95 0.47
CA GLU A 275 -29.77 15.94 -0.71
C GLU A 275 -28.63 14.92 -0.57
N VAL A 276 -28.10 14.48 -1.71
CA VAL A 276 -26.84 13.75 -1.83
C VAL A 276 -25.84 14.62 -2.56
N ARG A 277 -24.62 14.73 -2.04
CA ARG A 277 -23.51 15.46 -2.64
C ARG A 277 -22.52 14.47 -3.24
N VAL A 278 -22.16 14.67 -4.50
CA VAL A 278 -21.16 13.86 -5.21
C VAL A 278 -20.00 14.76 -5.62
N PHE A 279 -18.80 14.45 -5.12
CA PHE A 279 -17.60 15.27 -5.33
C PHE A 279 -16.31 14.43 -5.31
N PRO A 280 -15.24 14.87 -5.98
CA PRO A 280 -13.95 14.19 -5.93
C PRO A 280 -13.19 14.52 -4.63
N SER A 281 -12.34 13.60 -4.18
CA SER A 281 -11.52 13.77 -2.98
C SER A 281 -10.12 13.22 -3.21
N ALA A 282 -9.10 14.02 -2.87
CA ALA A 282 -7.70 13.62 -2.91
C ALA A 282 -7.15 13.24 -1.53
N GLU A 283 -8.01 13.00 -0.53
CA GLU A 283 -7.57 12.63 0.83
C GLU A 283 -6.76 11.33 0.86
N ALA A 284 -6.96 10.42 -0.09
CA ALA A 284 -6.22 9.17 -0.21
C ALA A 284 -4.71 9.38 -0.39
N LEU A 285 -4.29 10.51 -0.99
CA LEU A 285 -2.87 10.90 -1.10
C LEU A 285 -2.14 10.77 0.24
N VAL A 286 -2.78 11.26 1.30
CA VAL A 286 -2.15 11.44 2.61
C VAL A 286 -2.70 10.51 3.69
N PHE A 287 -3.89 9.92 3.49
CA PHE A 287 -4.54 9.04 4.46
C PHE A 287 -4.59 7.57 4.07
N ARG A 288 -4.44 7.21 2.78
CA ARG A 288 -4.49 5.79 2.37
C ARG A 288 -3.40 5.03 3.10
N PRO A 289 -3.72 3.95 3.85
CA PRO A 289 -2.71 3.18 4.56
C PRO A 289 -1.65 2.63 3.62
N VAL A 290 -0.45 2.39 4.14
CA VAL A 290 0.54 1.60 3.39
C VAL A 290 0.06 0.15 3.41
N GLU A 291 0.07 -0.50 2.25
CA GLU A 291 -0.37 -1.88 2.12
C GLU A 291 0.39 -2.78 3.11
N ALA A 292 -0.37 -3.66 3.75
CA ALA A 292 0.12 -4.55 4.77
C ALA A 292 1.21 -5.47 4.23
N ASN A 293 2.42 -5.35 4.78
CA ASN A 293 3.45 -6.36 4.59
C ASN A 293 2.99 -7.65 5.25
N LYS A 294 3.12 -8.77 4.53
CA LYS A 294 2.89 -10.09 5.10
C LYS A 294 4.08 -10.45 5.96
N VAL A 295 3.86 -10.62 7.25
CA VAL A 295 4.89 -11.01 8.19
C VAL A 295 4.56 -12.39 8.75
N LEU A 296 5.53 -13.29 8.67
CA LEU A 296 5.43 -14.65 9.16
C LEU A 296 6.02 -14.70 10.57
N GLU A 297 5.29 -15.28 11.51
CA GLU A 297 5.73 -15.53 12.89
C GLU A 297 5.40 -16.95 13.34
N ASN A 298 6.05 -17.37 14.43
CA ASN A 298 5.81 -18.65 15.10
C ASN A 298 5.70 -19.81 14.10
N TYR A 299 6.58 -19.78 13.10
CA TYR A 299 6.59 -20.78 12.04
C TYR A 299 7.64 -21.84 12.32
N GLU A 300 7.28 -23.08 11.99
CA GLU A 300 8.17 -24.22 12.11
C GLU A 300 8.48 -24.71 10.70
N ILE A 301 9.77 -24.78 10.35
CA ILE A 301 10.21 -25.37 9.10
C ILE A 301 10.38 -26.86 9.33
N ALA A 302 9.72 -27.67 8.50
CA ALA A 302 9.97 -29.10 8.46
C ALA A 302 11.25 -29.34 7.66
N GLY A 303 12.36 -29.61 8.36
CA GLY A 303 13.66 -29.91 7.77
C GLY A 303 14.66 -28.73 7.78
N GLU A 304 15.57 -28.71 6.82
CA GLU A 304 16.65 -27.72 6.76
C GLU A 304 16.18 -26.39 6.17
N GLN A 305 16.37 -25.29 6.91
CA GLN A 305 16.06 -23.94 6.42
C GLN A 305 17.02 -23.47 5.32
N GLU A 306 18.22 -24.04 5.25
CA GLU A 306 19.23 -23.67 4.27
C GLU A 306 19.08 -24.51 2.99
N ASN A 307 18.91 -23.84 1.84
CA ASN A 307 18.93 -24.47 0.53
C ASN A 307 20.34 -24.40 -0.06
N VAL A 308 20.91 -25.56 -0.37
CA VAL A 308 22.21 -25.67 -1.01
C VAL A 308 22.01 -25.70 -2.52
N ILE A 309 22.53 -24.66 -3.17
CA ILE A 309 22.49 -24.47 -4.62
C ILE A 309 23.85 -24.90 -5.17
N LYS A 310 23.87 -25.97 -5.96
CA LYS A 310 25.08 -26.44 -6.66
C LYS A 310 25.05 -25.98 -8.10
N LEU A 311 26.13 -25.33 -8.53
CA LEU A 311 26.31 -24.87 -9.91
C LEU A 311 27.31 -25.78 -10.59
N ASP A 312 26.84 -26.46 -11.64
CA ASP A 312 27.69 -27.24 -12.53
C ASP A 312 27.84 -26.46 -13.84
N VAL A 313 29.01 -25.86 -14.05
CA VAL A 313 29.26 -24.92 -15.15
C VAL A 313 30.56 -25.29 -15.86
N GLU A 314 30.44 -25.53 -17.15
CA GLU A 314 31.55 -25.75 -18.07
C GLU A 314 31.70 -24.54 -18.99
N ALA A 315 32.72 -23.71 -18.73
CA ALA A 315 33.08 -22.56 -19.55
C ALA A 315 34.52 -22.71 -20.03
N GLY A 316 34.72 -23.47 -21.11
CA GLY A 316 36.06 -23.83 -21.61
C GLY A 316 36.97 -22.65 -21.95
N MET A 317 36.39 -21.49 -22.29
CA MET A 317 37.14 -20.26 -22.60
C MET A 317 37.33 -19.33 -21.39
N GLY A 318 36.95 -19.79 -20.19
CA GLY A 318 36.94 -18.98 -18.98
C GLY A 318 35.75 -18.03 -18.91
N VAL A 319 35.39 -17.65 -17.69
CA VAL A 319 34.23 -16.79 -17.42
C VAL A 319 34.67 -15.34 -17.43
N ASP A 320 34.01 -14.48 -18.19
CA ASP A 320 34.16 -13.03 -18.06
C ASP A 320 33.34 -12.53 -16.88
N SER A 321 32.04 -12.83 -16.87
CA SER A 321 31.13 -12.39 -15.83
C SER A 321 29.94 -13.32 -15.64
N PHE A 322 29.39 -13.35 -14.44
CA PHE A 322 28.17 -14.09 -14.14
C PHE A 322 27.26 -13.37 -13.14
N ILE A 323 25.98 -13.69 -13.19
CA ILE A 323 24.96 -13.22 -12.26
C ILE A 323 24.05 -14.40 -11.91
N LEU A 324 23.88 -14.65 -10.61
CA LEU A 324 22.95 -15.62 -10.07
C LEU A 324 21.86 -14.90 -9.26
N ASP A 325 20.63 -15.02 -9.73
CA ASP A 325 19.46 -14.34 -9.16
C ASP A 325 18.36 -15.35 -8.83
N VAL A 326 17.59 -15.11 -7.78
CA VAL A 326 16.26 -15.70 -7.63
C VAL A 326 15.26 -14.79 -8.35
N ILE A 327 14.42 -15.39 -9.19
CA ILE A 327 13.36 -14.70 -9.94
C ILE A 327 11.99 -15.30 -9.64
N ASN A 328 10.95 -14.49 -9.74
CA ASN A 328 9.57 -14.99 -9.71
C ASN A 328 9.10 -15.45 -11.10
N SER A 329 7.87 -15.97 -11.18
CA SER A 329 7.25 -16.40 -12.44
C SER A 329 7.09 -15.30 -13.50
N ARG A 330 7.13 -14.02 -13.13
CA ARG A 330 7.11 -12.87 -14.06
C ARG A 330 8.51 -12.46 -14.53
N GLY A 331 9.56 -13.10 -14.03
CA GLY A 331 10.96 -12.78 -14.36
C GLY A 331 11.58 -11.65 -13.52
N ASN A 332 10.83 -11.09 -12.55
CA ASN A 332 11.36 -10.08 -11.65
C ASN A 332 12.34 -10.72 -10.68
N ILE A 333 13.47 -10.04 -10.46
CA ILE A 333 14.49 -10.44 -9.48
C ILE A 333 13.92 -10.19 -8.08
N VAL A 334 13.97 -11.21 -7.22
CA VAL A 334 13.55 -11.12 -5.82
C VAL A 334 14.73 -11.22 -4.85
N ARG A 335 15.85 -11.80 -5.27
CA ARG A 335 17.07 -11.91 -4.48
C ARG A 335 18.28 -11.99 -5.40
N HIS A 336 19.32 -11.22 -5.08
CA HIS A 336 20.64 -11.44 -5.67
C HIS A 336 21.44 -12.43 -4.81
N LEU A 337 21.90 -13.53 -5.41
CA LEU A 337 22.65 -14.58 -4.70
C LEU A 337 24.16 -14.40 -4.86
N ALA A 338 24.62 -14.19 -6.09
CA ALA A 338 26.03 -13.92 -6.38
C ALA A 338 26.20 -13.19 -7.71
N ARG A 339 27.28 -12.42 -7.82
CA ARG A 339 27.77 -11.85 -9.08
C ARG A 339 29.30 -11.82 -9.03
N GLY A 340 29.96 -12.02 -10.16
CA GLY A 340 31.42 -12.05 -10.17
C GLY A 340 32.03 -12.24 -11.56
N LYS A 341 33.35 -12.42 -11.58
CA LYS A 341 34.17 -12.67 -12.76
C LYS A 341 35.02 -13.93 -12.57
N ASP A 342 35.59 -14.46 -13.66
CA ASP A 342 36.56 -15.57 -13.71
C ASP A 342 36.08 -16.95 -13.25
N LYS A 343 35.59 -17.09 -12.01
CA LYS A 343 35.12 -18.37 -11.46
C LYS A 343 33.71 -18.25 -10.88
N VAL A 344 32.82 -19.14 -11.34
CA VAL A 344 31.48 -19.31 -10.77
C VAL A 344 31.59 -20.13 -9.48
N PRO A 345 30.93 -19.73 -8.38
CA PRO A 345 30.91 -20.52 -7.15
C PRO A 345 30.25 -21.87 -7.40
N GLU A 346 30.91 -22.96 -7.00
CA GLU A 346 30.37 -24.33 -7.15
C GLU A 346 29.16 -24.57 -6.22
N LYS A 347 29.10 -23.84 -5.10
CA LYS A 347 28.07 -23.95 -4.07
C LYS A 347 27.69 -22.58 -3.51
N ILE A 348 26.38 -22.36 -3.34
CA ILE A 348 25.81 -21.24 -2.59
C ILE A 348 24.80 -21.79 -1.59
N VAL A 349 24.77 -21.19 -0.41
CA VAL A 349 23.75 -21.46 0.61
C VAL A 349 22.78 -20.28 0.66
N TRP A 350 21.49 -20.57 0.63
CA TRP A 350 20.43 -19.56 0.63
C TRP A 350 19.32 -19.93 1.62
N ASP A 351 18.77 -18.94 2.30
CA ASP A 351 17.84 -19.08 3.43
C ASP A 351 16.37 -18.87 3.07
N TRP A 352 16.02 -19.01 1.79
CA TRP A 352 14.67 -18.78 1.24
C TRP A 352 14.15 -17.34 1.38
N ARG A 353 15.02 -16.36 1.62
CA ARG A 353 14.63 -14.95 1.80
C ARG A 353 14.93 -14.06 0.59
N ASP A 354 14.17 -12.98 0.46
CA ASP A 354 14.37 -11.91 -0.52
C ASP A 354 15.51 -10.94 -0.11
N ASP A 355 15.80 -9.92 -0.92
CA ASP A 355 16.84 -8.92 -0.60
C ASP A 355 16.52 -8.08 0.66
N ALA A 356 15.23 -7.95 1.03
CA ALA A 356 14.79 -7.29 2.26
C ALA A 356 14.82 -8.24 3.49
N GLY A 357 15.19 -9.50 3.28
CA GLY A 357 15.26 -10.52 4.32
C GLY A 357 13.91 -11.16 4.66
N HIS A 358 12.83 -10.86 3.94
CA HIS A 358 11.55 -11.55 4.15
C HIS A 358 11.62 -12.96 3.57
N LEU A 359 10.99 -13.93 4.23
CA LEU A 359 10.77 -15.23 3.61
C LEU A 359 9.90 -15.04 2.35
N LEU A 360 10.22 -15.75 1.28
CA LEU A 360 9.44 -15.65 0.05
C LEU A 360 7.96 -16.01 0.26
N ASP A 361 7.07 -15.40 -0.53
CA ASP A 361 5.62 -15.64 -0.43
C ASP A 361 5.27 -17.06 -0.88
N PHE A 362 4.67 -17.85 0.00
CA PHE A 362 4.24 -19.24 -0.23
C PHE A 362 3.15 -19.41 -1.28
N LYS A 363 2.50 -18.32 -1.73
CA LYS A 363 1.54 -18.37 -2.84
C LYS A 363 2.18 -18.21 -4.21
N LYS A 364 3.49 -17.92 -4.28
CA LYS A 364 4.20 -17.64 -5.53
C LYS A 364 5.20 -18.75 -5.84
N LYS A 365 5.59 -18.82 -7.11
CA LYS A 365 6.60 -19.74 -7.64
C LYS A 365 7.86 -18.96 -8.02
N TYR A 366 9.01 -19.56 -7.77
CA TYR A 366 10.31 -18.94 -7.99
C TYR A 366 11.27 -19.87 -8.74
N PHE A 367 12.35 -19.30 -9.26
CA PHE A 367 13.40 -20.02 -9.97
C PHE A 367 14.73 -19.34 -9.67
N ILE A 368 15.82 -20.11 -9.65
CA ILE A 368 17.16 -19.54 -9.71
C ILE A 368 17.55 -19.41 -11.17
N ARG A 369 18.11 -18.28 -11.54
CA ARG A 369 18.58 -17.97 -12.89
C ARG A 369 20.07 -17.63 -12.85
N LEU A 370 20.86 -18.40 -13.60
CA LEU A 370 22.26 -18.09 -13.89
C LEU A 370 22.35 -17.45 -15.27
N ARG A 371 22.97 -16.27 -15.34
CA ARG A 371 23.44 -15.65 -16.57
C ARG A 371 24.96 -15.62 -16.54
N LEU A 372 25.60 -16.05 -17.60
CA LEU A 372 27.04 -16.11 -17.69
C LEU A 372 27.52 -15.69 -19.08
N TRP A 373 28.57 -14.90 -19.09
CA TRP A 373 29.32 -14.50 -20.28
C TRP A 373 30.73 -15.06 -20.18
N ASP A 374 31.21 -15.69 -21.25
CA ASP A 374 32.60 -16.12 -21.35
C ASP A 374 33.49 -15.00 -21.92
N LYS A 375 34.81 -15.21 -21.93
CA LYS A 375 35.79 -14.21 -22.37
C LYS A 375 35.80 -13.93 -23.88
N VAL A 376 35.06 -14.71 -24.66
CA VAL A 376 35.02 -14.62 -26.14
C VAL A 376 33.62 -14.29 -26.66
N GLY A 377 32.69 -13.90 -25.77
CA GLY A 377 31.35 -13.42 -26.10
C GLY A 377 30.25 -14.49 -26.11
N GLY A 378 30.56 -15.74 -25.73
CA GLY A 378 29.56 -16.78 -25.52
C GLY A 378 28.69 -16.49 -24.29
N TYR A 379 27.43 -16.92 -24.37
CA TYR A 379 26.41 -16.63 -23.35
C TYR A 379 25.67 -17.89 -22.93
N LEU A 380 25.50 -18.06 -21.62
CA LEU A 380 24.71 -19.11 -20.99
C LEU A 380 23.58 -18.48 -20.15
N LEU A 381 22.37 -19.00 -20.35
CA LEU A 381 21.21 -18.77 -19.49
C LEU A 381 20.71 -20.12 -18.97
N ALA A 382 20.92 -20.39 -17.69
CA ALA A 382 20.39 -21.58 -17.02
C ALA A 382 19.33 -21.20 -15.99
N LYS A 383 18.32 -22.05 -15.81
CA LYS A 383 17.29 -21.93 -14.77
C LYS A 383 17.22 -23.23 -13.97
N SER A 384 16.95 -23.11 -12.67
CA SER A 384 16.64 -24.26 -11.83
C SER A 384 15.23 -24.79 -12.08
N ASP A 385 14.91 -25.91 -11.45
CA ASP A 385 13.54 -26.33 -11.23
C ASP A 385 12.75 -25.28 -10.43
N THR A 386 11.42 -25.42 -10.45
CA THR A 386 10.52 -24.52 -9.73
C THR A 386 10.71 -24.65 -8.22
N LEU A 387 10.96 -23.53 -7.57
CA LEU A 387 10.98 -23.38 -6.13
C LEU A 387 9.59 -22.99 -5.62
N SER A 388 9.11 -23.68 -4.59
CA SER A 388 7.85 -23.36 -3.90
C SER A 388 7.98 -23.49 -2.39
N ILE A 389 7.19 -22.72 -1.67
CA ILE A 389 7.05 -22.86 -0.21
C ILE A 389 5.64 -23.40 0.02
N GLU A 390 5.52 -24.49 0.76
CA GLU A 390 4.24 -25.07 1.13
C GLU A 390 4.02 -24.94 2.64
N VAL A 391 2.78 -24.66 3.01
CA VAL A 391 2.36 -24.53 4.41
C VAL A 391 1.40 -25.67 4.70
N GLU A 392 1.78 -26.58 5.60
CA GLU A 392 0.95 -27.73 5.99
C GLU A 392 -0.20 -27.26 6.89
N GLU A 393 0.10 -26.51 7.96
CA GLU A 393 -0.87 -25.96 8.88
C GLU A 393 -0.75 -24.44 9.05
N LEU A 394 -1.77 -23.70 8.60
CA LEU A 394 -1.92 -22.29 8.96
C LEU A 394 -2.62 -22.20 10.32
N SER A 395 -1.83 -22.08 11.39
CA SER A 395 -2.35 -22.09 12.77
C SER A 395 -3.19 -20.85 13.08
N ARG A 396 -2.74 -19.68 12.61
CA ARG A 396 -3.43 -18.41 12.80
C ARG A 396 -3.14 -17.42 11.69
N LYS A 397 -4.17 -16.71 11.26
CA LYS A 397 -4.02 -15.52 10.41
C LYS A 397 -4.59 -14.32 11.14
N ILE A 398 -3.76 -13.30 11.35
CA ILE A 398 -4.13 -12.01 11.93
C ILE A 398 -4.03 -10.97 10.83
N GLU A 399 -5.12 -10.23 10.64
CA GLU A 399 -5.16 -9.13 9.70
C GLU A 399 -5.56 -7.86 10.44
N GLY A 400 -4.75 -6.82 10.31
CA GLY A 400 -5.03 -5.48 10.84
C GLY A 400 -5.35 -4.54 9.70
N LEU A 401 -6.54 -3.95 9.69
CA LEU A 401 -6.95 -2.97 8.70
C LEU A 401 -7.17 -1.63 9.40
N VAL A 402 -6.65 -0.55 8.83
CA VAL A 402 -6.89 0.79 9.37
C VAL A 402 -8.27 1.27 8.93
N ILE A 403 -9.15 1.53 9.89
CA ILE A 403 -10.50 2.02 9.65
C ILE A 403 -10.48 3.55 9.53
N ILE A 404 -10.11 4.26 10.59
CA ILE A 404 -10.22 5.71 10.66
C ILE A 404 -9.25 6.30 11.70
N ILE A 405 -8.83 7.55 11.47
CA ILE A 405 -8.13 8.39 12.44
C ILE A 405 -9.10 9.46 12.94
N PHE A 406 -9.20 9.62 14.26
CA PHE A 406 -10.07 10.61 14.89
C PHE A 406 -9.33 11.91 15.21
N MET A 407 -10.07 13.02 15.28
CA MET A 407 -9.55 14.26 15.86
C MET A 407 -9.27 14.08 17.35
N PHE A 408 -8.25 14.76 17.86
CA PHE A 408 -7.80 14.66 19.25
C PHE A 408 -8.96 14.84 20.24
N SER A 409 -9.03 13.97 21.26
CA SER A 409 -10.05 13.98 22.32
C SER A 409 -11.53 13.95 21.85
N THR A 410 -11.80 13.66 20.57
CA THR A 410 -13.18 13.57 20.05
C THR A 410 -13.47 12.23 19.38
N ASP A 411 -14.74 11.95 19.11
CA ASP A 411 -15.20 10.84 18.27
C ASP A 411 -15.41 11.25 16.80
N LYS A 412 -14.91 12.44 16.41
CA LYS A 412 -15.07 12.96 15.05
C LYS A 412 -13.96 12.45 14.13
N PRO A 413 -14.30 11.85 12.98
CA PRO A 413 -13.32 11.35 12.01
C PRO A 413 -12.57 12.51 11.37
N ARG A 414 -11.29 12.29 11.05
CA ARG A 414 -10.44 13.30 10.40
C ARG A 414 -10.45 13.23 8.88
N SER A 415 -10.79 12.07 8.32
CA SER A 415 -10.80 11.82 6.87
C SER A 415 -12.11 11.16 6.46
N LYS A 416 -12.80 11.78 5.51
CA LYS A 416 -13.98 11.18 4.87
C LYS A 416 -13.58 9.95 4.06
N PHE A 417 -12.43 10.00 3.39
CA PHE A 417 -11.91 8.86 2.63
C PHE A 417 -11.72 7.62 3.50
N LEU A 418 -11.02 7.74 4.64
CA LEU A 418 -10.80 6.60 5.54
C LEU A 418 -12.13 6.05 6.08
N GLU A 419 -13.03 6.93 6.51
CA GLU A 419 -14.33 6.51 7.02
C GLU A 419 -15.18 5.78 5.96
N SER A 420 -15.10 6.22 4.71
CA SER A 420 -15.80 5.59 3.59
C SER A 420 -15.17 4.28 3.12
N ARG A 421 -13.89 4.05 3.44
CA ARG A 421 -13.21 2.78 3.17
C ARG A 421 -13.84 1.59 3.93
N MET A 422 -14.74 1.86 4.87
CA MET A 422 -15.54 0.84 5.55
C MET A 422 -16.20 -0.17 4.60
N GLU A 423 -16.61 0.24 3.40
CA GLU A 423 -17.16 -0.70 2.41
C GLU A 423 -16.15 -1.78 1.98
N TYR A 424 -14.90 -1.40 1.72
CA TYR A 424 -13.83 -2.35 1.39
C TYR A 424 -13.61 -3.34 2.53
N ILE A 425 -13.61 -2.85 3.77
CA ILE A 425 -13.45 -3.68 4.97
C ILE A 425 -14.62 -4.66 5.11
N ALA A 426 -15.85 -4.20 4.89
CA ALA A 426 -17.03 -5.04 4.91
C ALA A 426 -16.99 -6.12 3.82
N LYS A 427 -16.61 -5.77 2.58
CA LYS A 427 -16.43 -6.73 1.47
C LYS A 427 -15.40 -7.81 1.80
N GLN A 428 -14.25 -7.42 2.34
CA GLN A 428 -13.20 -8.36 2.76
C GLN A 428 -13.69 -9.30 3.87
N LEU A 429 -14.40 -8.77 4.86
CA LEU A 429 -14.95 -9.56 5.95
C LEU A 429 -16.01 -10.55 5.45
N ILE A 430 -16.93 -10.10 4.59
CA ILE A 430 -17.96 -10.94 3.99
C ILE A 430 -17.34 -12.08 3.18
N HIS A 431 -16.41 -11.75 2.28
CA HIS A 431 -15.73 -12.72 1.43
C HIS A 431 -15.05 -13.83 2.26
N ARG A 432 -14.40 -13.46 3.37
CA ARG A 432 -13.74 -14.42 4.27
C ARG A 432 -14.72 -15.31 5.01
N ALA A 433 -15.80 -14.72 5.52
CA ALA A 433 -16.85 -15.47 6.20
C ALA A 433 -17.53 -16.48 5.25
N GLN A 434 -17.80 -16.09 4.01
CA GLN A 434 -18.34 -16.97 2.96
C GLN A 434 -17.39 -18.12 2.58
N GLY A 435 -16.08 -17.92 2.73
CA GLY A 435 -15.10 -18.97 2.51
C GLY A 435 -15.29 -20.19 3.42
N GLY A 436 -15.88 -20.04 4.61
CA GLY A 436 -16.29 -21.14 5.50
C GLY A 436 -15.17 -22.00 6.11
N ARG A 437 -13.91 -21.73 5.76
CA ARG A 437 -12.74 -22.56 6.14
C ARG A 437 -12.35 -22.44 7.60
N TYR A 438 -12.62 -21.30 8.23
CA TYR A 438 -12.12 -20.98 9.57
C TYR A 438 -13.19 -20.27 10.40
N LYS A 439 -13.10 -20.40 11.73
CA LYS A 439 -13.83 -19.52 12.64
C LYS A 439 -13.23 -18.11 12.52
N LEU A 440 -14.05 -17.13 12.18
CA LEU A 440 -13.61 -15.76 11.98
C LEU A 440 -13.97 -14.91 13.20
N ILE A 441 -12.95 -14.28 13.80
CA ILE A 441 -13.13 -13.32 14.89
C ILE A 441 -12.66 -11.97 14.37
N ALA A 442 -13.60 -11.04 14.19
CA ALA A 442 -13.32 -9.67 13.82
C ALA A 442 -13.53 -8.77 15.05
N THR A 443 -12.52 -7.98 15.39
CA THR A 443 -12.59 -7.02 16.49
C THR A 443 -12.36 -5.63 15.92
N VAL A 444 -13.33 -4.74 16.09
CA VAL A 444 -13.16 -3.31 15.85
C VAL A 444 -12.51 -2.72 17.09
N GLU A 445 -11.26 -2.27 16.94
CA GLU A 445 -10.46 -1.75 18.05
C GLU A 445 -10.38 -0.24 17.98
N GLY A 446 -10.73 0.43 19.08
CA GLY A 446 -10.50 1.84 19.28
C GLY A 446 -9.26 2.02 20.15
N HIS A 447 -8.42 2.98 19.77
CA HIS A 447 -7.20 3.33 20.49
C HIS A 447 -7.19 4.83 20.80
N THR A 448 -6.44 5.21 21.83
CA THR A 448 -6.23 6.60 22.26
C THR A 448 -4.74 6.84 22.50
N ASP A 449 -4.32 8.10 22.43
CA ASP A 449 -2.97 8.48 22.81
C ASP A 449 -2.80 8.46 24.35
N SER A 450 -1.62 8.89 24.81
CA SER A 450 -1.27 8.89 26.24
C SER A 450 -1.43 10.26 26.92
N ILE A 451 -2.16 11.19 26.28
CA ILE A 451 -2.52 12.50 26.84
C ILE A 451 -3.89 12.36 27.51
N GLY A 452 -4.02 12.82 28.74
CA GLY A 452 -5.26 12.74 29.51
C GLY A 452 -5.33 11.51 30.42
N PRO A 453 -6.37 11.44 31.27
CA PRO A 453 -6.51 10.35 32.23
C PRO A 453 -6.96 9.04 31.58
N GLU A 454 -6.37 7.92 31.99
CA GLU A 454 -6.60 6.59 31.39
C GLU A 454 -8.08 6.17 31.38
N TYR A 455 -8.86 6.50 32.42
CA TYR A 455 -10.28 6.15 32.46
C TYR A 455 -11.07 6.81 31.30
N ASP A 456 -10.70 8.04 30.92
CA ASP A 456 -11.39 8.79 29.88
C ASP A 456 -10.91 8.35 28.49
N ASN A 457 -9.61 8.05 28.36
CA ASN A 457 -9.02 7.44 27.18
C ASN A 457 -9.66 6.08 26.86
N LEU A 458 -9.86 5.23 27.87
CA LEU A 458 -10.57 3.95 27.72
C LEU A 458 -12.05 4.15 27.32
N ARG A 459 -12.72 5.14 27.88
CA ARG A 459 -14.11 5.48 27.54
C ARG A 459 -14.23 5.94 26.08
N ILE A 460 -13.39 6.88 25.65
CA ILE A 460 -13.40 7.45 24.29
C ILE A 460 -13.02 6.40 23.25
N SER A 461 -11.97 5.60 23.51
CA SER A 461 -11.57 4.52 22.62
C SER A 461 -12.70 3.49 22.42
N LYS A 462 -13.44 3.13 23.48
CA LYS A 462 -14.60 2.26 23.37
C LYS A 462 -15.73 2.87 22.53
N LEU A 463 -16.06 4.15 22.74
CA LEU A 463 -17.07 4.86 21.95
C LEU A 463 -16.72 4.89 20.46
N ARG A 464 -15.45 5.17 20.13
CA ARG A 464 -14.94 5.14 18.76
C ARG A 464 -15.05 3.73 18.14
N ALA A 465 -14.73 2.69 18.89
CA ALA A 465 -14.86 1.31 18.42
C ALA A 465 -16.32 0.92 18.16
N GLU A 466 -17.24 1.28 19.06
CA GLU A 466 -18.67 1.01 18.92
C GLU A 466 -19.29 1.78 17.74
N ARG A 467 -18.86 3.02 17.52
CA ARG A 467 -19.23 3.82 16.34
C ARG A 467 -18.90 3.07 15.05
N GLU A 468 -17.62 2.70 14.87
CA GLU A 468 -17.18 2.00 13.65
C GLU A 468 -17.77 0.60 13.51
N TYR A 469 -17.99 -0.11 14.62
CA TYR A 469 -18.70 -1.39 14.64
C TYR A 469 -20.11 -1.28 14.07
N ASN A 470 -20.88 -0.27 14.48
CA ASN A 470 -22.23 -0.06 13.95
C ASN A 470 -22.21 0.34 12.47
N ARG A 471 -21.25 1.17 12.06
CA ARG A 471 -21.05 1.50 10.64
C ARG A 471 -20.74 0.24 9.82
N LEU A 472 -19.80 -0.59 10.26
CA LEU A 472 -19.43 -1.85 9.60
C LEU A 472 -20.65 -2.76 9.42
N ARG A 473 -21.48 -2.92 10.47
CA ARG A 473 -22.73 -3.69 10.37
C ARG A 473 -23.69 -3.15 9.32
N ARG A 474 -23.85 -1.83 9.24
CA ARG A 474 -24.70 -1.17 8.22
C ARG A 474 -24.21 -1.46 6.80
N TYR A 475 -22.90 -1.35 6.56
CA TYR A 475 -22.30 -1.74 5.28
C TYR A 475 -22.50 -3.23 4.97
N MET A 476 -22.34 -4.11 5.96
CA MET A 476 -22.58 -5.54 5.76
C MET A 476 -24.04 -5.84 5.41
N ARG A 477 -25.00 -5.23 6.10
CA ARG A 477 -26.44 -5.36 5.76
C ARG A 477 -26.68 -4.97 4.30
N PHE A 478 -26.19 -3.82 3.90
CA PHE A 478 -26.31 -3.32 2.53
C PHE A 478 -25.71 -4.27 1.50
N LEU A 479 -24.46 -4.69 1.68
CA LEU A 479 -23.75 -5.55 0.73
C LEU A 479 -24.36 -6.95 0.62
N LEU A 480 -24.99 -7.45 1.68
CA LEU A 480 -25.67 -8.75 1.73
C LEU A 480 -27.16 -8.68 1.34
N GLY A 481 -27.70 -7.48 1.12
CA GLY A 481 -29.13 -7.29 0.85
C GLY A 481 -30.05 -7.62 2.04
N LEU A 482 -29.55 -7.48 3.27
CA LEU A 482 -30.29 -7.79 4.50
C LEU A 482 -31.04 -6.57 5.01
N LYS A 483 -32.25 -6.79 5.52
CA LYS A 483 -33.17 -5.73 5.96
C LYS A 483 -32.98 -5.35 7.43
N SER A 484 -32.43 -6.25 8.25
CA SER A 484 -32.36 -6.03 9.70
C SER A 484 -31.06 -6.55 10.33
N ASP A 485 -30.76 -6.06 11.53
CA ASP A 485 -29.65 -6.57 12.35
C ASP A 485 -29.85 -8.04 12.75
N ALA A 486 -31.09 -8.49 12.93
CA ALA A 486 -31.41 -9.88 13.24
C ALA A 486 -31.04 -10.82 12.08
N GLU A 487 -31.29 -10.39 10.83
CA GLU A 487 -30.86 -11.11 9.64
C GLU A 487 -29.33 -11.15 9.52
N LEU A 488 -28.64 -10.03 9.81
CA LEU A 488 -27.19 -9.99 9.84
C LEU A 488 -26.61 -10.91 10.92
N ASP A 489 -27.17 -10.90 12.13
CA ASP A 489 -26.73 -11.77 13.21
C ASP A 489 -26.93 -13.25 12.89
N LYS A 490 -28.05 -13.60 12.23
CA LYS A 490 -28.27 -14.95 11.70
C LYS A 490 -27.20 -15.30 10.66
N TRP A 491 -26.98 -14.43 9.68
CA TRP A 491 -25.98 -14.63 8.64
C TRP A 491 -24.58 -14.82 9.24
N MET A 492 -24.18 -14.02 10.23
CA MET A 492 -22.88 -14.14 10.90
C MET A 492 -22.74 -15.48 11.64
N ARG A 493 -23.80 -15.94 12.33
CA ARG A 493 -23.81 -17.27 13.00
C ARG A 493 -23.64 -18.40 11.99
N ASP A 494 -24.41 -18.36 10.90
CA ASP A 494 -24.37 -19.37 9.83
C ASP A 494 -22.97 -19.44 9.18
N HIS A 495 -22.25 -18.32 9.14
CA HIS A 495 -20.90 -18.20 8.59
C HIS A 495 -19.77 -18.23 9.64
N LYS A 496 -20.05 -18.63 10.88
CA LYS A 496 -19.06 -18.73 11.99
C LYS A 496 -18.25 -17.44 12.22
N LEU A 497 -18.86 -16.29 11.94
CA LEU A 497 -18.28 -14.97 12.16
C LEU A 497 -18.72 -14.42 13.52
N THR A 498 -17.75 -14.01 14.32
CA THR A 498 -17.96 -13.24 15.54
C THR A 498 -17.40 -11.83 15.35
N LEU A 499 -18.27 -10.83 15.39
CA LEU A 499 -17.89 -9.41 15.34
C LEU A 499 -18.02 -8.77 16.73
N ARG A 500 -17.03 -7.99 17.17
CA ARG A 500 -17.00 -7.33 18.48
C ARG A 500 -16.37 -5.94 18.38
N ALA A 501 -16.63 -5.08 19.37
CA ALA A 501 -15.98 -3.79 19.54
C ALA A 501 -15.21 -3.75 20.87
N LYS A 502 -14.02 -3.13 20.88
CA LYS A 502 -13.20 -2.99 22.09
C LYS A 502 -12.40 -1.69 22.09
N GLY A 503 -12.37 -1.00 23.23
CA GLY A 503 -11.49 0.14 23.46
C GLY A 503 -10.20 -0.23 24.18
N PHE A 504 -9.11 0.46 23.87
CA PHE A 504 -7.81 0.35 24.49
C PHE A 504 -7.26 1.74 24.85
N GLY A 505 -6.75 1.86 26.08
CA GLY A 505 -6.08 3.06 26.60
C GLY A 505 -4.55 3.00 26.46
N GLU A 506 -3.85 3.86 27.18
CA GLU A 506 -2.39 4.03 27.10
C GLU A 506 -1.62 2.75 27.46
N SER A 507 -2.22 1.89 28.28
CA SER A 507 -1.64 0.61 28.70
C SER A 507 -1.55 -0.44 27.58
N LYS A 508 -2.29 -0.25 26.48
CA LYS A 508 -2.30 -1.12 25.30
C LYS A 508 -2.32 -0.28 24.03
N PRO A 509 -1.19 0.36 23.69
CA PRO A 509 -1.14 1.27 22.56
C PRO A 509 -1.26 0.50 21.25
N TYR A 510 -1.63 1.23 20.19
CA TYR A 510 -1.70 0.66 18.86
C TYR A 510 -0.29 0.34 18.34
N VAL A 511 -0.05 -0.95 18.09
CA VAL A 511 1.20 -1.46 17.56
C VAL A 511 0.92 -2.26 16.29
N ILE A 512 1.81 -2.17 15.32
CA ILE A 512 1.82 -3.07 14.16
C ILE A 512 3.12 -3.85 14.13
N ARG A 513 3.10 -5.04 13.56
CA ARG A 513 4.30 -5.87 13.40
C ARG A 513 5.00 -5.53 12.09
N ILE A 514 6.27 -5.16 12.20
CA ILE A 514 7.12 -4.84 11.04
C ILE A 514 8.33 -5.77 11.06
N TRP A 515 8.74 -6.23 9.87
CA TRP A 515 9.99 -6.96 9.71
C TRP A 515 11.19 -6.02 9.90
N ASN A 516 12.09 -6.37 10.81
CA ASN A 516 13.36 -5.69 11.00
C ASN A 516 14.47 -6.43 10.23
N PRO A 517 14.95 -5.90 9.10
CA PRO A 517 15.98 -6.56 8.29
C PRO A 517 17.32 -6.69 9.00
N ALA A 518 17.67 -5.75 9.90
CA ALA A 518 18.93 -5.77 10.64
C ALA A 518 18.95 -6.89 11.70
N LYS A 519 17.81 -7.12 12.36
CA LYS A 519 17.66 -8.17 13.38
C LYS A 519 17.17 -9.51 12.82
N LYS A 520 16.77 -9.55 11.53
CA LYS A 520 16.12 -10.69 10.89
C LYS A 520 14.95 -11.26 11.72
N THR A 521 14.17 -10.38 12.31
CA THR A 521 12.99 -10.75 13.12
C THR A 521 11.88 -9.74 12.96
N THR A 522 10.67 -10.15 13.30
CA THR A 522 9.53 -9.26 13.41
C THR A 522 9.56 -8.55 14.75
N GLU A 523 9.28 -7.25 14.76
CA GLU A 523 9.13 -6.49 16.00
C GLU A 523 7.84 -5.67 16.00
N PRO A 524 7.19 -5.52 17.18
CA PRO A 524 6.08 -4.60 17.33
C PRO A 524 6.61 -3.16 17.27
N VAL A 525 6.00 -2.35 16.42
CA VAL A 525 6.30 -0.92 16.27
C VAL A 525 5.10 -0.13 16.75
N LEU A 526 5.35 0.76 17.71
CA LEU A 526 4.37 1.72 18.18
C LEU A 526 4.02 2.70 17.05
N ILE A 527 2.73 2.86 16.79
CA ILE A 527 2.21 3.80 15.81
C ILE A 527 1.60 4.99 16.54
N GLY A 528 2.28 6.14 16.41
CA GLY A 528 2.04 7.36 17.20
C GLY A 528 3.38 7.95 17.61
#